data_AF-A0A8B5WFT4-F1
#
_entry.id   AF-A0A8B5WFT4-F1
#
_cell.length_a   1.000
_cell.length_b   1.000
_cell.length_c   1.000
_cell.angle_alpha   90.00
_cell.angle_beta   90.00
_cell.angle_gamma   90.00
#
_symmetry.space_group_name_H-M   'P 1'
#
loop_
_entity.id
_entity.type
_entity.pdbx_description
1 polymer ?
#
loop_
_entity_poly.entity_id
_entity_poly.type
_entity_poly.pdbx_seq_one_letter_code
_entity_poly.pdbx_strand_id
1 'polypeptide(L)'
;MGLLLIASLVFGGQAMAKDEQVWVRIFQAESHAIRDHALLAGHSLANYGEMLFGQVDRSTAEALQAQGVTVRISENPFKLTLGEETFDPAQRFPQRLDSPAATAPGWHLVQFQGPVRSQWLSALRDQGVRIAQPIYPFSYVVWVEPDQLSRASQLESVRWMGAWQAEWALQPQQRD
;
A
#
# COMPACT_ATOMS: atom_id res chain seq x y z
N MET A 1 -5.40 -42.99 56.15
CA MET A 1 -5.63 -43.20 54.70
C MET A 1 -6.43 -41.99 54.22
N GLY A 2 -5.83 -40.88 53.80
CA GLY A 2 -4.97 -40.73 52.63
C GLY A 2 -5.73 -39.84 51.63
N LEU A 3 -5.51 -38.53 51.73
CA LEU A 3 -6.08 -37.45 50.91
C LEU A 3 -5.55 -37.54 49.47
N LEU A 4 -6.38 -37.29 48.45
CA LEU A 4 -5.89 -36.90 47.12
C LEU A 4 -6.76 -35.79 46.54
N LEU A 5 -6.27 -34.57 46.69
CA LEU A 5 -6.70 -33.38 45.94
C LEU A 5 -6.06 -33.47 44.55
N ILE A 6 -6.89 -33.59 43.50
CA ILE A 6 -6.44 -33.38 42.13
C ILE A 6 -6.51 -31.88 41.86
N ALA A 7 -5.37 -31.21 41.94
CA ALA A 7 -5.21 -29.85 41.47
C ALA A 7 -5.11 -29.86 39.94
N SER A 8 -6.19 -29.50 39.25
CA SER A 8 -6.16 -29.24 37.82
C SER A 8 -5.51 -27.88 37.57
N LEU A 9 -4.24 -27.88 37.15
CA LEU A 9 -3.62 -26.70 36.54
C LEU A 9 -4.34 -26.39 35.22
N VAL A 10 -5.12 -25.31 35.20
CA VAL A 10 -5.55 -24.69 33.95
C VAL A 10 -4.32 -23.98 33.37
N PHE A 11 -3.65 -24.63 32.41
CA PHE A 11 -2.73 -23.93 31.52
C PHE A 11 -3.58 -22.98 30.66
N GLY A 12 -3.63 -21.72 31.08
CA GLY A 12 -4.07 -20.62 30.25
C GLY A 12 -3.08 -20.44 29.11
N GLY A 13 -3.21 -21.24 28.06
CA GLY A 13 -2.61 -20.95 26.77
C GLY A 13 -3.27 -19.70 26.21
N GLN A 14 -2.76 -18.53 26.60
CA GLN A 14 -2.98 -17.32 25.82
C GLN A 14 -2.38 -17.61 24.45
N ALA A 15 -3.23 -17.95 23.48
CA ALA A 15 -2.83 -17.93 22.09
C ALA A 15 -2.25 -16.54 21.85
N MET A 16 -0.96 -16.45 21.53
CA MET A 16 -0.34 -15.19 21.16
C MET A 16 -1.15 -14.66 19.98
N ALA A 17 -1.94 -13.61 20.22
CA ALA A 17 -2.65 -12.94 19.14
C ALA A 17 -1.61 -12.60 18.09
N LYS A 18 -1.80 -13.10 16.87
CA LYS A 18 -0.92 -12.78 15.75
C LYS A 18 -0.94 -11.27 15.61
N ASP A 19 0.20 -10.62 15.84
CA ASP A 19 0.24 -9.17 15.90
C ASP A 19 -0.25 -8.58 14.57
N GLU A 20 -1.04 -7.52 14.67
CA GLU A 20 -1.69 -6.91 13.52
C GLU A 20 -0.64 -6.17 12.69
N GLN A 21 -0.58 -6.46 11.39
CA GLN A 21 0.30 -5.75 10.46
C GLN A 21 -0.32 -4.40 10.08
N VAL A 22 0.43 -3.33 10.24
CA VAL A 22 0.01 -1.95 9.93
C VAL A 22 0.96 -1.30 8.94
N TRP A 23 0.46 -0.38 8.12
CA TRP A 23 1.33 0.43 7.25
C TRP A 23 1.94 1.57 8.05
N VAL A 24 3.23 1.79 7.87
CA VAL A 24 3.96 2.84 8.57
C VAL A 24 4.74 3.73 7.61
N ARG A 25 4.84 5.01 7.98
CA ARG A 25 5.91 5.91 7.55
C ARG A 25 6.78 6.20 8.75
N ILE A 26 8.03 5.75 8.71
CA ILE A 26 9.02 5.98 9.77
C ILE A 26 9.93 7.09 9.27
N PHE A 27 9.89 8.26 9.91
CA PHE A 27 10.70 9.42 9.52
C PHE A 27 12.02 9.41 10.27
N GLN A 28 13.11 9.66 9.55
CA GLN A 28 14.44 9.78 10.14
C GLN A 28 14.63 11.24 10.55
N ALA A 29 14.82 11.49 11.85
CA ALA A 29 15.14 12.84 12.33
C ALA A 29 16.61 13.18 12.01
N GLU A 30 17.54 12.28 12.30
CA GLU A 30 18.94 12.33 11.88
C GLU A 30 19.56 10.92 11.84
N SER A 31 20.37 10.62 10.82
CA SER A 31 21.31 9.48 10.68
C SER A 31 20.76 8.08 10.30
N HIS A 32 21.65 7.30 9.68
CA HIS A 32 21.46 5.95 9.13
C HIS A 32 20.97 4.87 10.13
N ALA A 33 20.81 5.22 11.42
CA ALA A 33 20.59 4.30 12.53
C ALA A 33 19.22 3.59 12.53
N ILE A 34 18.18 4.18 11.95
CA ILE A 34 16.84 3.58 11.94
C ILE A 34 16.79 2.33 11.05
N ARG A 35 17.59 2.24 9.99
CA ARG A 35 17.55 1.09 9.07
C ARG A 35 18.02 -0.20 9.72
N ASP A 36 19.06 -0.10 10.54
CA ASP A 36 19.67 -1.25 11.24
C ASP A 36 19.03 -1.47 12.61
N HIS A 37 17.90 -0.82 12.87
CA HIS A 37 17.20 -0.95 14.13
C HIS A 37 16.70 -2.39 14.29
N ALA A 38 17.07 -3.06 15.38
CA ALA A 38 16.75 -4.47 15.59
C ALA A 38 15.25 -4.78 15.49
N LEU A 39 14.39 -3.82 15.89
CA LEU A 39 12.93 -3.96 15.77
C LEU A 39 12.44 -3.97 14.31
N LEU A 40 13.22 -3.50 13.34
CA LEU A 40 12.84 -3.48 11.93
C LEU A 40 13.34 -4.71 11.16
N ALA A 41 14.18 -5.54 11.78
CA ALA A 41 14.69 -6.75 11.16
C ALA A 41 13.55 -7.70 10.80
N GLY A 42 13.48 -8.12 9.53
CA GLY A 42 12.45 -9.03 9.02
C GLY A 42 11.17 -8.36 8.52
N HIS A 43 11.03 -7.04 8.65
CA HIS A 43 9.90 -6.30 8.09
C HIS A 43 10.18 -5.81 6.65
N SER A 44 9.13 -5.74 5.84
CA SER A 44 9.23 -5.25 4.46
C SER A 44 9.08 -3.73 4.42
N LEU A 45 10.22 -3.03 4.43
CA LEU A 45 10.29 -1.57 4.41
C LEU A 45 11.08 -1.07 3.20
N ALA A 46 10.42 -0.31 2.34
CA ALA A 46 11.06 0.40 1.24
C ALA A 46 11.67 1.72 1.75
N ASN A 47 12.92 1.96 1.38
CA ASN A 47 13.66 3.15 1.78
C ASN A 47 13.51 4.29 0.77
N TYR A 48 13.05 5.46 1.24
CA TYR A 48 12.81 6.68 0.46
C TYR A 48 13.78 7.83 0.82
N GLY A 49 14.92 7.53 1.46
CA GLY A 49 15.86 8.53 1.95
C GLY A 49 15.51 8.94 3.38
N GLU A 50 14.74 10.02 3.53
CA GLU A 50 14.32 10.58 4.84
C GLU A 50 13.24 9.76 5.56
N MET A 51 12.72 8.72 4.90
CA MET A 51 11.59 7.96 5.38
C MET A 51 11.66 6.50 4.93
N LEU A 52 11.27 5.58 5.81
CA LEU A 52 10.94 4.20 5.45
C LEU A 52 9.42 4.06 5.31
N PHE A 53 8.97 3.30 4.32
CA PHE A 53 7.55 3.01 4.11
C PHE A 53 7.33 1.52 3.88
N GLY A 54 6.35 0.94 4.55
CA GLY A 54 5.99 -0.46 4.39
C GLY A 54 5.16 -0.96 5.55
N GLN A 55 5.21 -2.26 5.82
CA GLN A 55 4.43 -2.90 6.88
C GLN A 55 5.31 -3.37 8.03
N VAL A 56 4.83 -3.17 9.25
CA VAL A 56 5.40 -3.68 10.50
C VAL A 56 4.28 -4.20 11.38
N ASP A 57 4.63 -4.99 12.40
CA ASP A 57 3.69 -5.32 13.48
C ASP A 57 3.29 -4.05 14.25
N ARG A 58 2.05 -3.98 14.73
CA ARG A 58 1.56 -2.82 15.50
C ARG A 58 2.42 -2.60 16.75
N SER A 59 2.80 -3.65 17.47
CA SER A 59 3.69 -3.51 18.63
C SER A 59 5.07 -2.94 18.26
N THR A 60 5.62 -3.30 17.09
CA THR A 60 6.87 -2.72 16.58
C THR A 60 6.72 -1.22 16.35
N ALA A 61 5.63 -0.78 15.73
CA ALA A 61 5.37 0.65 15.50
C ALA A 61 5.27 1.43 16.82
N GLU A 62 4.54 0.89 17.80
CA GLU A 62 4.36 1.49 19.13
C GLU A 62 5.68 1.54 19.91
N ALA A 63 6.49 0.48 19.85
CA ALA A 63 7.81 0.43 20.49
C ALA A 63 8.77 1.47 19.92
N LEU A 64 8.77 1.69 18.60
CA LEU A 64 9.55 2.74 17.95
C LEU A 64 9.10 4.13 18.40
N GLN A 65 7.78 4.37 18.47
CA GLN A 65 7.23 5.64 18.98
C GLN A 65 7.64 5.91 20.43
N ALA A 66 7.60 4.87 21.28
CA ALA A 66 8.05 4.97 22.67
C ALA A 66 9.55 5.30 22.82
N GLN A 67 10.36 4.98 21.80
CA GLN A 67 11.77 5.35 21.72
C GLN A 67 12.00 6.73 21.09
N GLY A 68 10.93 7.51 20.86
CA GLY A 68 11.00 8.85 20.28
C GLY A 68 11.16 8.87 18.75
N VAL A 69 11.05 7.72 18.08
CA VAL A 69 11.07 7.66 16.62
C VAL A 69 9.74 8.19 16.08
N THR A 70 9.81 9.07 15.07
CA THR A 70 8.59 9.59 14.43
C THR A 70 8.00 8.53 13.50
N VAL A 71 6.98 7.81 13.96
CA VAL A 71 6.24 6.83 13.16
C VAL A 71 4.81 7.33 12.94
N ARG A 72 4.37 7.33 11.67
CA ARG A 72 2.97 7.54 11.29
C ARG A 72 2.36 6.23 10.84
N ILE A 73 1.41 5.72 11.62
CA ILE A 73 0.65 4.51 11.32
C ILE A 73 -0.52 4.86 10.39
N SER A 74 -0.84 3.98 9.44
CA SER A 74 -1.99 4.06 8.54
C SER A 74 -2.61 2.68 8.39
N GLU A 75 -3.94 2.59 8.52
CA GLU A 75 -4.64 1.33 8.31
C GLU A 75 -4.61 0.91 6.83
N ASN A 76 -4.87 1.85 5.92
CA ASN A 76 -4.76 1.62 4.48
C ASN A 76 -4.34 2.92 3.76
N PRO A 77 -3.05 3.05 3.38
CA PRO A 77 -2.53 4.25 2.71
C PRO A 77 -2.89 4.31 1.22
N PHE A 78 -3.62 3.34 0.68
CA PHE A 78 -3.96 3.21 -0.74
C PHE A 78 -5.43 3.56 -1.07
N LYS A 79 -6.21 3.99 -0.08
CA LYS A 79 -7.58 4.47 -0.32
C LYS A 79 -7.56 5.75 -1.16
N LEU A 80 -8.24 5.71 -2.29
CA LEU A 80 -8.50 6.86 -3.16
C LEU A 80 -9.89 7.40 -2.88
N THR A 81 -10.06 8.71 -3.02
CA THR A 81 -11.39 9.33 -3.14
C THR A 81 -11.61 9.70 -4.60
N LEU A 82 -12.56 9.03 -5.26
CA LEU A 82 -12.91 9.23 -6.66
C LEU A 82 -14.43 9.41 -6.73
N GLY A 83 -14.90 10.52 -7.28
CA GLY A 83 -16.30 10.90 -7.14
C GLY A 83 -16.68 11.11 -5.68
N GLU A 84 -17.75 10.44 -5.25
CA GLU A 84 -18.27 10.47 -3.87
C GLU A 84 -17.84 9.25 -3.05
N GLU A 85 -17.04 8.34 -3.63
CA GLU A 85 -16.62 7.10 -2.99
C GLU A 85 -15.17 7.17 -2.51
N THR A 86 -14.89 6.51 -1.38
CA THR A 86 -13.53 6.28 -0.90
C THR A 86 -13.27 4.79 -0.74
N PHE A 87 -12.33 4.25 -1.51
CA PHE A 87 -12.05 2.81 -1.54
C PHE A 87 -10.59 2.52 -1.92
N ASP A 88 -10.13 1.31 -1.62
CA ASP A 88 -8.86 0.77 -2.14
C ASP A 88 -9.14 0.01 -3.44
N PRO A 89 -8.56 0.42 -4.59
CA PRO A 89 -8.81 -0.23 -5.87
C PRO A 89 -8.52 -1.73 -5.89
N ALA A 90 -7.44 -2.19 -5.23
CA ALA A 90 -7.07 -3.60 -5.21
C ALA A 90 -8.02 -4.44 -4.34
N GLN A 91 -8.64 -3.85 -3.32
CA GLN A 91 -9.64 -4.53 -2.50
C GLN A 91 -11.02 -4.54 -3.18
N ARG A 92 -11.42 -3.42 -3.79
CA ARG A 92 -12.72 -3.27 -4.46
C ARG A 92 -12.77 -4.04 -5.78
N PHE A 93 -11.67 -4.05 -6.53
CA PHE A 93 -11.55 -4.65 -7.87
C PHE A 93 -10.32 -5.58 -7.97
N PRO A 94 -10.31 -6.70 -7.23
CA PRO A 94 -9.13 -7.57 -7.11
C PRO A 94 -8.73 -8.28 -8.41
N GLN A 95 -9.68 -8.43 -9.35
CA GLN A 95 -9.51 -9.20 -10.59
C GLN A 95 -9.00 -8.34 -11.77
N ARG A 96 -8.82 -7.02 -11.61
CA ARG A 96 -8.65 -6.12 -12.76
C ARG A 96 -7.21 -6.02 -13.28
N LEU A 97 -6.45 -7.12 -13.23
CA LEU A 97 -5.20 -7.26 -14.00
C LEU A 97 -5.42 -7.84 -15.40
N ASP A 98 -6.63 -8.39 -15.67
CA ASP A 98 -6.98 -9.03 -16.94
C ASP A 98 -8.39 -8.62 -17.40
N SER A 99 -8.67 -7.33 -17.61
CA SER A 99 -9.76 -7.05 -18.58
C SER A 99 -9.25 -7.58 -19.92
N PRO A 100 -9.87 -8.63 -20.49
CA PRO A 100 -9.37 -9.30 -21.69
C PRO A 100 -9.15 -8.23 -22.74
N ALA A 101 -7.88 -8.03 -23.10
CA ALA A 101 -7.39 -7.08 -24.10
C ALA A 101 -8.35 -5.91 -24.31
N ALA A 102 -8.19 -4.80 -23.58
CA ALA A 102 -8.82 -3.55 -24.01
C ALA A 102 -8.53 -3.42 -25.51
N THR A 103 -9.53 -3.64 -26.37
CA THR A 103 -9.31 -3.80 -27.81
C THR A 103 -9.04 -2.46 -28.48
N ALA A 104 -9.25 -1.38 -27.73
CA ALA A 104 -8.97 -0.01 -28.09
C ALA A 104 -8.16 0.65 -26.97
N PRO A 105 -7.32 1.64 -27.32
CA PRO A 105 -6.67 2.48 -26.34
C PRO A 105 -7.65 3.24 -25.45
N GLY A 106 -7.21 3.57 -24.24
CA GLY A 106 -8.05 4.30 -23.31
C GLY A 106 -7.36 4.74 -22.02
N TRP A 107 -8.12 5.51 -21.25
CA TRP A 107 -7.74 5.98 -19.93
C TRP A 107 -7.75 4.84 -18.91
N HIS A 108 -6.70 4.76 -18.12
CA HIS A 108 -6.53 3.83 -17.03
C HIS A 108 -6.06 4.58 -15.79
N LEU A 109 -6.39 4.02 -14.64
CA LEU A 109 -5.82 4.40 -13.35
C LEU A 109 -4.73 3.39 -13.01
N VAL A 110 -3.54 3.87 -12.69
CA VAL A 110 -2.45 3.06 -12.13
C VAL A 110 -2.20 3.50 -10.70
N GLN A 111 -2.07 2.56 -9.78
CA GLN A 111 -1.68 2.79 -8.40
C GLN A 111 -0.38 2.03 -8.10
N PHE A 112 0.57 2.72 -7.46
CA PHE A 112 1.88 2.18 -7.12
C PHE A 112 1.91 1.55 -5.73
N GLN A 113 2.94 0.74 -5.46
CA GLN A 113 3.14 0.07 -4.16
C GLN A 113 3.50 1.00 -2.99
N GLY A 114 3.61 2.31 -3.22
CA GLY A 114 3.91 3.30 -2.19
C GLY A 114 4.12 4.70 -2.77
N PRO A 115 4.77 5.61 -2.02
CA PRO A 115 5.15 6.93 -2.53
C PRO A 115 5.82 6.85 -3.90
N VAL A 116 5.28 7.59 -4.87
CA VAL A 116 5.66 7.40 -6.27
C VAL A 116 7.09 7.88 -6.52
N ARG A 117 7.94 7.01 -7.09
CA ARG A 117 9.31 7.35 -7.50
C ARG A 117 9.36 7.78 -8.96
N SER A 118 10.26 8.71 -9.29
CA SER A 118 10.49 9.15 -10.67
C SER A 118 10.85 7.99 -11.61
N GLN A 119 11.63 7.01 -11.13
CA GLN A 119 11.99 5.81 -11.89
C GLN A 119 10.79 4.93 -12.25
N TRP A 120 9.74 4.91 -11.42
CA TRP A 120 8.51 4.15 -11.70
C TRP A 120 7.69 4.79 -12.82
N LEU A 121 7.60 6.13 -12.80
CA LEU A 121 6.98 6.89 -13.88
C LEU A 121 7.79 6.75 -15.18
N SER A 122 9.12 6.68 -15.10
CA SER A 122 9.98 6.45 -16.26
C SER A 122 9.76 5.04 -16.83
N ALA A 123 9.70 4.02 -15.98
CA ALA A 123 9.40 2.65 -16.41
C ALA A 123 8.05 2.52 -17.13
N LEU A 124 7.01 3.24 -16.69
CA LEU A 124 5.74 3.29 -17.44
C LEU A 124 5.91 3.91 -18.83
N ARG A 125 6.63 5.04 -18.93
CA ARG A 125 6.89 5.70 -20.22
C ARG A 125 7.70 4.80 -21.16
N ASP A 126 8.64 4.04 -20.63
CA ASP A 126 9.43 3.07 -21.41
C ASP A 126 8.55 1.94 -21.98
N GLN A 127 7.41 1.65 -21.36
CA GLN A 127 6.38 0.75 -21.91
C GLN A 127 5.46 1.42 -22.94
N GLY A 128 5.67 2.70 -23.26
CA GLY A 128 4.83 3.49 -24.17
C GLY A 128 3.62 4.16 -23.49
N VAL A 129 3.48 4.02 -22.17
CA VAL A 129 2.35 4.59 -21.42
C VAL A 129 2.49 6.11 -21.29
N ARG A 130 1.42 6.83 -21.62
CA ARG A 130 1.35 8.28 -21.48
C ARG A 130 0.74 8.66 -20.13
N ILE A 131 1.51 9.35 -19.30
CA ILE A 131 1.05 9.81 -17.99
C ILE A 131 0.33 11.16 -18.13
N ALA A 132 -0.89 11.28 -17.61
CA ALA A 132 -1.70 12.49 -17.74
C ALA A 132 -1.86 13.28 -16.43
N GLN A 133 -2.39 12.66 -15.38
CA GLN A 133 -2.73 13.39 -14.15
C GLN A 133 -2.40 12.59 -12.89
N PRO A 134 -1.76 13.19 -11.87
CA PRO A 134 -1.61 12.57 -10.55
C PRO A 134 -2.95 12.52 -9.80
N ILE A 135 -3.22 11.40 -9.13
CA ILE A 135 -4.35 11.20 -8.22
C ILE A 135 -3.79 10.73 -6.87
N TYR A 136 -4.10 11.46 -5.81
CA TYR A 136 -3.62 11.10 -4.46
C TYR A 136 -4.52 10.05 -3.80
N PRO A 137 -3.97 9.05 -3.08
CA PRO A 137 -2.54 8.73 -2.94
C PRO A 137 -2.00 7.82 -4.07
N PHE A 138 -0.70 7.98 -4.34
CA PHE A 138 0.13 7.01 -5.09
C PHE A 138 -0.40 6.57 -6.46
N SER A 139 -1.19 7.40 -7.13
CA SER A 139 -1.87 6.98 -8.34
C SER A 139 -1.77 8.01 -9.44
N TYR A 140 -1.95 7.57 -10.68
CA TYR A 140 -1.99 8.42 -11.87
C TYR A 140 -3.07 7.94 -12.84
N VAL A 141 -3.72 8.89 -13.50
CA VAL A 141 -4.45 8.64 -14.74
C VAL A 141 -3.45 8.60 -15.89
N VAL A 142 -3.55 7.55 -16.70
CA VAL A 142 -2.64 7.25 -17.81
C VAL A 142 -3.43 6.85 -19.05
N TRP A 143 -2.91 7.16 -20.23
CA TRP A 143 -3.40 6.67 -21.50
C TRP A 143 -2.54 5.50 -21.96
N VAL A 144 -3.17 4.42 -22.39
CA VAL A 144 -2.53 3.12 -22.63
C VAL A 144 -3.09 2.52 -23.91
N GLU A 145 -2.21 2.03 -24.77
CA GLU A 145 -2.58 1.19 -25.92
C GLU A 145 -2.77 -0.29 -25.51
N PRO A 146 -3.59 -1.07 -26.25
CA PRO A 146 -3.89 -2.46 -25.91
C PRO A 146 -2.67 -3.34 -25.61
N ASP A 147 -1.61 -3.20 -26.41
CA ASP A 147 -0.38 -3.99 -26.30
C ASP A 147 0.51 -3.56 -25.11
N GLN A 148 0.36 -2.32 -24.64
CA GLN A 148 1.14 -1.75 -23.55
C GLN A 148 0.59 -2.15 -22.18
N LEU A 149 -0.73 -2.40 -22.10
CA LEU A 149 -1.44 -2.62 -20.85
C LEU A 149 -0.87 -3.81 -20.05
N SER A 150 -0.63 -4.95 -20.71
CA SER A 150 -0.10 -6.14 -20.05
C SER A 150 1.33 -5.95 -19.55
N ARG A 151 2.18 -5.23 -20.29
CA ARG A 151 3.55 -4.94 -19.88
C ARG A 151 3.60 -3.96 -18.72
N ALA A 152 2.78 -2.92 -18.77
CA ALA A 152 2.71 -1.89 -17.74
C ALA A 152 2.16 -2.44 -16.42
N SER A 153 1.13 -3.31 -16.46
CA SER A 153 0.52 -3.88 -15.26
C SER A 153 1.44 -4.87 -14.53
N GLN A 154 2.41 -5.45 -15.22
CA GLN A 154 3.39 -6.39 -14.69
C GLN A 154 4.62 -5.74 -14.06
N LEU A 155 4.78 -4.41 -14.14
CA LEU A 155 5.89 -3.72 -13.51
C LEU A 155 5.83 -3.92 -11.98
N GLU A 156 6.94 -4.30 -11.35
CA GLU A 156 7.02 -4.49 -9.89
C GLU A 156 6.62 -3.25 -9.10
N SER A 157 6.71 -2.04 -9.67
CA SER A 157 6.26 -0.83 -9.00
C SER A 157 4.73 -0.69 -8.92
N VAL A 158 4.01 -1.37 -9.80
CA VAL A 158 2.54 -1.28 -9.92
C VAL A 158 1.91 -2.21 -8.89
N ARG A 159 1.01 -1.64 -8.09
CA ARG A 159 0.17 -2.38 -7.13
C ARG A 159 -1.12 -2.82 -7.78
N TRP A 160 -1.70 -1.94 -8.58
CA TRP A 160 -2.98 -2.15 -9.24
C TRP A 160 -3.08 -1.26 -10.47
N MET A 161 -3.74 -1.74 -11.51
CA MET A 161 -4.04 -0.96 -12.71
C MET A 161 -5.43 -1.35 -13.21
N GLY A 162 -6.21 -0.40 -13.73
CA GLY A 162 -7.54 -0.70 -14.28
C GLY A 162 -8.11 0.43 -15.11
N ALA A 163 -9.07 0.13 -15.98
CA ALA A 163 -9.68 1.13 -16.85
C ALA A 163 -10.37 2.24 -16.03
N TRP A 164 -10.19 3.49 -16.48
CA TRP A 164 -10.82 4.67 -15.90
C TRP A 164 -12.33 4.63 -16.15
N GLN A 165 -13.12 4.95 -15.12
CA GLN A 165 -14.57 4.98 -15.20
C GLN A 165 -15.07 6.43 -15.23
N ALA A 166 -16.07 6.72 -16.06
CA ALA A 166 -16.60 8.08 -16.22
C ALA A 166 -17.09 8.69 -14.89
N GLU A 167 -17.67 7.86 -14.02
CA GLU A 167 -18.18 8.24 -12.69
C GLU A 167 -17.08 8.81 -11.77
N TRP A 168 -15.82 8.41 -11.97
CA TRP A 168 -14.69 8.91 -11.17
C TRP A 168 -14.24 10.32 -11.55
N ALA A 169 -14.61 10.81 -12.74
CA ALA A 169 -14.24 12.14 -13.21
C ALA A 169 -15.11 13.26 -12.61
N LEU A 170 -16.23 12.91 -11.97
CA LEU A 170 -17.14 13.88 -11.38
C LEU A 170 -16.58 14.37 -10.04
N GLN A 171 -16.16 15.62 -9.97
CA GLN A 171 -15.85 16.22 -8.67
C GLN A 171 -17.16 16.54 -7.93
N PRO A 172 -17.21 16.40 -6.60
CA PRO A 172 -18.40 16.73 -5.81
C PRO A 172 -18.94 18.15 -6.04
N GLN A 173 -18.08 19.09 -6.45
CA GLN A 173 -18.39 20.52 -6.62
C GLN A 173 -18.90 20.91 -8.01
N GLN A 174 -19.15 19.96 -8.92
CA GLN A 174 -19.62 20.26 -10.28
C GLN A 174 -21.07 19.81 -10.55
N ARG A 175 -21.86 19.59 -9.49
CA ARG A 175 -23.30 19.32 -9.56
C ARG A 175 -24.08 20.56 -9.08
N ASP A 176 -24.02 21.65 -9.85
CA ASP A 176 -24.92 22.80 -9.70
C ASP A 176 -25.81 22.95 -10.94
#